data_AF-A0A1V1T2R4-F1
#
_entry.id   AF-A0A1V1T2R4-F1
#
_cell.length_a   1.000
_cell.length_b   1.000
_cell.length_c   1.000
_cell.angle_alpha   90.00
_cell.angle_beta   90.00
_cell.angle_gamma   90.00
#
_symmetry.space_group_name_H-M   'P 1'
#
loop_
_entity.id
_entity.type
_entity.pdbx_description
1 polymer ?
#
loop_
_entity_poly.entity_id
_entity_poly.type
_entity_poly.pdbx_seq_one_letter_code
_entity_poly.pdbx_strand_id
1 'polypeptide(L)' 'MAPGQKMYPRATVKKIVKAHSKCNVSKNVDVMIFLDYVLFMQTCDTLPKQLL' A
#
# COMPACT_ATOMS: atom_id res chain seq x y z
N MET A 1 -17.00 -17.67 7.72
CA MET A 1 -16.33 -17.28 6.45
C MET A 1 -15.26 -16.27 6.83
N ALA A 2 -14.00 -16.68 6.93
CA ALA A 2 -12.93 -15.75 7.28
C ALA A 2 -12.85 -14.69 6.17
N PRO A 3 -12.93 -13.38 6.47
CA PRO A 3 -12.80 -12.36 5.45
C PRO A 3 -11.41 -12.56 4.84
N GLY A 4 -11.36 -12.92 3.55
CA GLY A 4 -10.10 -13.18 2.85
C GLY A 4 -9.14 -12.07 3.18
N GLN A 5 -7.99 -12.43 3.76
CA GLN A 5 -7.00 -11.48 4.23
C GLN A 5 -6.58 -10.63 3.04
N LYS A 6 -7.22 -9.47 2.90
CA LYS A 6 -6.92 -8.56 1.84
C LYS A 6 -5.53 -8.06 2.17
N MET A 7 -4.54 -8.58 1.44
CA MET A 7 -3.11 -8.33 1.59
C MET A 7 -2.78 -6.84 1.73
N TYR A 8 -3.70 -6.00 1.24
CA TYR A 8 -3.68 -4.56 1.41
C TYR A 8 -5.01 -4.00 1.98
N PRO A 9 -5.02 -3.50 3.23
CA PRO A 9 -6.22 -2.93 3.86
C PRO A 9 -6.53 -1.54 3.28
N ARG A 10 -7.20 -1.53 2.11
CA ARG A 10 -7.55 -0.31 1.35
C ARG A 10 -8.25 0.77 2.19
N ALA A 11 -9.14 0.37 3.10
CA ALA A 11 -9.87 1.31 3.95
C ALA A 11 -8.95 2.05 4.94
N THR A 12 -7.96 1.35 5.49
CA THR A 12 -6.99 1.91 6.44
C THR A 12 -6.02 2.84 5.71
N VAL A 13 -5.50 2.40 4.55
CA VAL A 13 -4.61 3.21 3.71
C VAL A 13 -5.30 4.49 3.28
N LYS A 14 -6.56 4.40 2.85
CA LYS A 14 -7.35 5.59 2.49
C LYS A 14 -7.52 6.57 3.65
N LYS A 15 -7.71 6.07 4.89
CA LYS A 15 -7.76 6.91 6.09
C LYS A 15 -6.42 7.60 6.36
N ILE A 16 -5.31 6.87 6.24
CA ILE A 16 -3.95 7.41 6.42
C ILE A 16 -3.69 8.51 5.40
N VAL A 17 -3.93 8.24 4.11
CA VAL A 17 -3.70 9.21 3.03
C VAL A 17 -4.61 10.42 3.21
N LYS A 18 -5.88 10.24 3.59
CA LYS A 18 -6.77 11.36 3.86
C LYS A 18 -6.30 12.23 5.04
N ALA A 19 -5.76 11.60 6.09
CA ALA A 19 -5.21 12.31 7.25
C ALA A 19 -3.94 13.10 6.89
N HIS A 20 -3.06 12.54 6.05
CA HIS A 20 -1.80 13.17 5.66
C HIS A 20 -1.94 14.17 4.50
N SER A 21 -2.83 13.93 3.54
CA SER A 21 -2.97 14.77 2.35
C SER A 21 -3.95 15.93 2.50
N LYS A 22 -4.82 15.95 3.54
CA LYS A 22 -5.91 16.94 3.76
C LYS A 22 -6.87 17.17 2.55
N CYS A 23 -6.65 16.46 1.45
CA CYS A 23 -7.39 16.51 0.19
C CYS A 23 -8.25 15.27 0.01
N ASN A 24 -9.32 15.41 -0.78
CA ASN A 24 -10.23 14.31 -1.06
C ASN A 24 -9.53 13.28 -1.97
N VAL A 25 -9.17 12.13 -1.41
CA VAL A 25 -8.50 11.04 -2.13
C VAL A 25 -9.43 10.47 -3.20
N SER A 26 -9.07 10.71 -4.47
CA SER A 26 -9.80 10.18 -5.63
C SER A 26 -9.68 8.65 -5.70
N LYS A 27 -10.68 7.98 -6.29
CA LYS A 27 -10.78 6.51 -6.37
C LYS A 27 -9.54 5.84 -6.99
N ASN A 28 -8.80 6.54 -7.83
CA ASN A 28 -7.58 6.03 -8.48
C ASN A 28 -6.32 6.11 -7.60
N VAL A 29 -6.30 6.97 -6.57
CA VAL A 29 -5.14 7.07 -5.67
C VAL A 29 -4.96 5.75 -4.90
N ASP A 30 -6.07 5.11 -4.51
CA ASP A 30 -6.08 3.80 -3.86
C ASP A 30 -5.46 2.67 -4.72
N VAL A 31 -5.37 2.85 -6.06
CA VAL A 31 -4.74 1.90 -6.99
C VAL A 31 -3.26 2.20 -7.12
N MET A 32 -2.88 3.48 -7.25
CA MET A 32 -1.47 3.89 -7.32
C MET A 32 -0.69 3.50 -6.05
N ILE A 33 -1.26 3.71 -4.86
CA ILE A 33 -0.58 3.34 -3.61
C ILE A 33 -0.49 1.81 -3.46
N PHE A 34 -1.46 1.07 -3.98
CA PHE A 34 -1.38 -0.39 -4.01
C PHE A 34 -0.25 -0.89 -4.92
N LEU A 35 -0.12 -0.30 -6.12
CA LEU A 35 0.96 -0.62 -7.04
C LEU A 35 2.33 -0.27 -6.45
N ASP A 36 2.45 0.92 -5.85
CA ASP A 36 3.66 1.37 -5.16
C ASP A 36 4.02 0.45 -3.98
N TYR A 37 3.01 0.01 -3.21
CA TYR A 37 3.22 -0.95 -2.13
C TYR A 37 3.69 -2.33 -2.62
N VAL A 38 3.09 -2.86 -3.69
CA VAL A 38 3.52 -4.16 -4.26
C VAL A 38 4.92 -4.05 -4.83
N LEU A 39 5.23 -2.93 -5.50
CA LEU A 39 6.56 -2.64 -6.00
C LEU A 39 7.56 -2.50 -4.85
N PHE A 40 7.19 -1.82 -3.76
CA PHE A 40 8.01 -1.69 -2.55
C PHE A 40 8.23 -3.04 -1.88
N MET A 41 7.20 -3.90 -1.77
CA MET A 41 7.36 -5.26 -1.24
C MET A 41 8.32 -6.07 -2.10
N GLN A 42 8.22 -5.98 -3.43
CA GLN A 42 9.16 -6.62 -4.34
C GLN A 42 10.56 -6.03 -4.23
N THR A 43 10.72 -4.72 -4.20
CA THR A 43 12.02 -4.06 -4.04
C THR A 43 12.64 -4.35 -2.69
N CYS A 44 11.88 -4.44 -1.60
CA CYS A 44 12.38 -4.84 -0.28
C CYS A 44 12.76 -6.32 -0.22
N ASP A 45 12.03 -7.18 -0.93
CA ASP A 45 12.35 -8.62 -1.03
C ASP A 45 13.57 -8.87 -1.93
N THR A 46 13.71 -8.08 -3.00
CA THR A 46 14.79 -8.18 -3.99
C THR A 46 15.95 -7.23 -3.70
N LEU A 47 15.90 -6.43 -2.62
CA LEU A 47 17.05 -5.66 -2.16
C LEU A 47 18.10 -6.72 -1.79
N PRO A 48 19.23 -6.79 -2.50
CA PRO A 48 20.16 -7.87 -2.30
C PRO A 48 20.54 -7.88 -0.83
N LYS A 49 20.40 -9.05 -0.18
CA LYS A 49 21.03 -9.38 1.10
C LYS A 49 22.57 -9.37 0.98
N GLN A 50 23.14 -8.52 0.14
CA GLN A 50 24.57 -8.31 -0.12
C GLN A 50 25.24 -7.47 0.97
N LEU A 51 24.59 -7.29 2.13
CA LEU A 51 25.22 -6.66 3.28
C LEU A 51 24.81 -7.34 4.59
N LEU A 52 24.90 -8.67 4.64
CA LEU A 52 25.16 -9.39 5.89
C LEU A 52 26.04 -10.61 5.65
#